data_AF-A0A3E0MK41-F1
#
_entry.id   AF-A0A3E0MK41-F1
#
_cell.length_a   1.000
_cell.length_b   1.000
_cell.length_c   1.000
_cell.angle_alpha   90.00
_cell.angle_beta   90.00
_cell.angle_gamma   90.00
#
_symmetry.space_group_name_H-M   'P 1'
#
loop_
_entity.id
_entity.type
_entity.pdbx_description
1 polymer ?
#
loop_
_entity_poly.entity_id
_entity_poly.type
_entity_poly.pdbx_seq_one_letter_code
_entity_poly.pdbx_strand_id
1 'polypeptide(L)'
;MVLHKNELYKYFDFIRVVPHKNAEVLKKFIQDIGFDCQDVWVIGDSLKSDINPGIEIGAKCILYGYHHPHYHWIQDHESVALGSFYKVDNLSDIRQILESDSNSNSESRSMT
;
A
#
# COMPACT_ATOMS: atom_id res chain seq x y z
N MET A 1 -14.91 13.12 9.35
CA MET A 1 -13.82 12.26 8.84
C MET A 1 -12.57 13.11 8.60
N VAL A 2 -11.37 12.64 8.98
CA VAL A 2 -10.10 13.42 8.96
C VAL A 2 -9.79 13.99 7.56
N LEU A 3 -10.10 13.24 6.50
CA LEU A 3 -9.83 13.65 5.12
C LEU A 3 -10.66 14.87 4.67
N HIS A 4 -11.88 15.05 5.18
CA HIS A 4 -12.70 16.24 4.87
C HIS A 4 -12.14 17.50 5.52
N LYS A 5 -11.62 17.39 6.74
CA LYS A 5 -11.08 18.54 7.49
C LYS A 5 -9.86 19.14 6.82
N ASN A 6 -9.10 18.33 6.07
CA ASN A 6 -7.85 18.73 5.41
C ASN A 6 -7.98 18.77 3.88
N GLU A 7 -9.21 18.67 3.36
CA GLU A 7 -9.50 18.64 1.91
C GLU A 7 -8.73 17.58 1.10
N LEU A 8 -8.15 16.57 1.75
CA LEU A 8 -7.38 15.52 1.10
C LEU A 8 -8.27 14.55 0.32
N TYR A 9 -9.56 14.48 0.64
CA TYR A 9 -10.52 13.60 -0.02
C TYR A 9 -10.57 13.79 -1.55
N LYS A 10 -10.23 14.98 -2.06
CA LYS A 10 -10.21 15.29 -3.50
C LYS A 10 -9.15 14.53 -4.31
N TYR A 11 -8.19 13.91 -3.63
CA TYR A 11 -7.13 13.11 -4.25
C TYR A 11 -7.45 11.60 -4.27
N PHE A 12 -8.62 11.18 -3.79
CA PHE A 12 -9.03 9.78 -3.72
C PHE A 12 -10.35 9.56 -4.46
N ASP A 13 -10.35 8.70 -5.48
CA ASP A 13 -11.57 8.33 -6.21
C ASP A 13 -12.52 7.48 -5.37
N PHE A 14 -11.96 6.59 -4.54
CA PHE A 14 -12.73 5.67 -3.69
C PHE A 14 -12.20 5.65 -2.26
N ILE A 15 -13.11 5.75 -1.29
CA ILE A 15 -12.80 5.69 0.15
C ILE A 15 -13.67 4.63 0.79
N ARG A 16 -13.05 3.65 1.46
CA ARG A 16 -13.74 2.58 2.20
C ARG A 16 -13.23 2.54 3.64
N VAL A 17 -14.15 2.70 4.59
CA VAL A 17 -13.88 2.49 6.02
C VAL A 17 -14.34 1.09 6.39
N VAL A 18 -13.44 0.31 6.98
CA VAL A 18 -13.67 -1.10 7.31
C VAL A 18 -13.41 -1.35 8.80
N PRO A 19 -14.11 -2.29 9.44
CA PRO A 19 -13.86 -2.64 10.83
C PRO A 19 -12.50 -3.32 11.01
N HIS A 20 -12.07 -4.11 10.01
CA HIS A 20 -10.80 -4.82 10.02
C HIS A 20 -10.16 -4.78 8.63
N LYS A 21 -8.85 -4.53 8.59
CA LYS A 21 -8.05 -4.64 7.37
C LYS A 21 -7.42 -6.04 7.34
N ASN A 22 -7.92 -6.90 6.48
CA ASN A 22 -7.37 -8.24 6.23
C ASN A 22 -7.40 -8.51 4.71
N ALA A 23 -6.77 -9.60 4.27
CA ALA A 23 -6.64 -9.91 2.85
C ALA A 23 -7.98 -10.06 2.12
N GLU A 24 -8.98 -10.68 2.77
CA GLU A 24 -10.31 -10.85 2.19
C GLU A 24 -11.00 -9.50 1.93
N VAL A 25 -10.99 -8.61 2.92
CA VAL A 25 -11.60 -7.28 2.83
C VAL A 25 -10.88 -6.42 1.77
N LEU A 26 -9.54 -6.48 1.75
CA LEU A 26 -8.73 -5.73 0.78
C LEU A 26 -8.95 -6.24 -0.64
N LYS A 27 -8.91 -7.56 -0.85
CA LYS A 27 -9.19 -8.20 -2.15
C LYS A 27 -10.57 -7.84 -2.67
N LYS A 28 -11.60 -7.96 -1.82
CA LYS A 28 -12.97 -7.62 -2.20
C LYS A 28 -13.07 -6.14 -2.62
N PHE A 29 -12.44 -5.24 -1.88
CA PHE A 29 -12.44 -3.82 -2.25
C PHE A 29 -11.83 -3.57 -3.62
N ILE A 30 -10.62 -4.10 -3.89
CA ILE A 30 -9.91 -3.94 -5.16
C ILE A 30 -10.73 -4.50 -6.34
N GLN A 31 -11.36 -5.66 -6.15
CA GLN A 31 -12.23 -6.26 -7.15
C GLN A 31 -13.53 -5.47 -7.38
N ASP A 32 -14.15 -4.96 -6.31
CA ASP A 32 -15.37 -4.13 -6.41
C ASP A 32 -15.12 -2.86 -7.24
N ILE A 33 -13.90 -2.31 -7.21
CA ILE A 33 -13.51 -1.13 -8.01
C ILE A 33 -12.89 -1.48 -9.37
N GLY A 34 -12.83 -2.77 -9.73
CA GLY A 34 -12.52 -3.23 -11.08
C GLY A 34 -11.03 -3.43 -11.41
N PHE A 35 -10.18 -3.64 -10.40
CA PHE A 35 -8.74 -3.88 -10.61
C PHE A 35 -8.34 -5.33 -10.27
N ASP A 36 -7.22 -5.80 -10.85
CA ASP A 36 -6.55 -7.03 -10.43
C ASP A 36 -5.60 -6.72 -9.27
N CYS A 37 -5.55 -7.61 -8.27
CA CYS A 37 -4.66 -7.45 -7.12
C CYS A 37 -3.17 -7.45 -7.51
N GLN A 38 -2.79 -8.09 -8.61
CA GLN A 38 -1.39 -8.13 -9.07
C GLN A 38 -0.91 -6.81 -9.70
N ASP A 39 -1.86 -5.99 -10.16
CA ASP A 39 -1.59 -4.72 -10.85
C ASP A 39 -1.70 -3.50 -9.92
N VAL A 40 -1.83 -3.72 -8.61
CA VAL A 40 -2.00 -2.63 -7.63
C VAL A 40 -0.87 -2.59 -6.60
N TRP A 41 -0.71 -1.39 -6.05
CA TRP A 41 0.23 -1.08 -4.98
C TRP A 41 -0.52 -0.85 -3.67
N VAL A 42 -0.07 -1.50 -2.60
CA VAL A 42 -0.53 -1.26 -1.24
C VAL A 42 0.55 -0.47 -0.49
N ILE A 43 0.19 0.73 -0.03
CA ILE A 43 1.08 1.62 0.70
C ILE A 43 0.48 1.83 2.09
N GLY A 44 1.26 1.53 3.13
CA GLY A 44 0.81 1.67 4.51
C GLY A 44 1.96 1.63 5.50
N ASP A 45 1.67 1.94 6.75
CA ASP A 45 2.65 1.98 7.83
C ASP A 45 2.60 0.71 8.70
N SER A 46 1.66 -0.21 8.50
CA SER A 46 1.57 -1.43 9.29
C SER A 46 1.90 -2.69 8.48
N LEU A 47 2.86 -3.48 8.99
CA LEU A 47 3.10 -4.84 8.48
C LEU A 47 1.86 -5.71 8.60
N LYS A 48 1.16 -5.66 9.73
CA LYS A 48 0.02 -6.53 10.02
C LYS A 48 -1.23 -6.19 9.22
N SER A 49 -1.56 -4.91 9.12
CA SER A 49 -2.87 -4.49 8.59
C SER A 49 -2.83 -3.96 7.17
N ASP A 50 -1.65 -3.62 6.63
CA ASP A 50 -1.51 -3.12 5.27
C ASP A 50 -0.64 -4.05 4.43
N ILE A 51 0.61 -4.32 4.84
CA ILE A 51 1.58 -5.03 4.01
C ILE A 51 1.29 -6.52 3.88
N ASN A 52 1.11 -7.25 4.98
CA ASN A 52 0.84 -8.69 4.93
C ASN A 52 -0.47 -9.00 4.18
N PRO A 53 -1.59 -8.28 4.41
CA PRO A 53 -2.78 -8.41 3.58
C PRO A 53 -2.53 -8.14 2.09
N GLY A 54 -1.69 -7.15 1.76
CA GLY A 54 -1.30 -6.86 0.38
C GLY A 54 -0.50 -7.99 -0.27
N ILE A 55 0.48 -8.53 0.45
CA ILE A 55 1.30 -9.67 -0.01
C ILE A 55 0.42 -10.90 -0.24
N GLU A 56 -0.49 -11.22 0.69
CA GLU A 56 -1.39 -12.39 0.60
C GLU A 56 -2.29 -12.36 -0.65
N ILE A 57 -2.66 -11.16 -1.13
CA ILE A 57 -3.49 -11.01 -2.33
C ILE A 57 -2.67 -10.88 -3.62
N GLY A 58 -1.34 -10.89 -3.53
CA GLY A 58 -0.43 -10.77 -4.67
C GLY A 58 -0.12 -9.32 -5.09
N ALA A 59 -0.42 -8.33 -4.26
CA ALA A 59 -0.14 -6.94 -4.56
C ALA A 59 1.32 -6.56 -4.27
N LYS A 60 1.81 -5.54 -4.98
CA LYS A 60 3.10 -4.90 -4.68
C LYS A 60 2.93 -4.03 -3.43
N CYS A 61 3.91 -4.06 -2.52
CA CYS A 61 3.76 -3.43 -1.21
C CYS A 61 4.88 -2.44 -0.91
N ILE A 62 4.53 -1.30 -0.31
CA ILE A 62 5.46 -0.29 0.22
C ILE A 62 5.12 0.00 1.68
N LEU A 63 6.05 -0.33 2.58
CA LEU A 63 6.01 0.03 3.98
C LEU A 63 6.57 1.43 4.20
N TYR A 64 5.73 2.33 4.72
CA TYR A 64 6.15 3.66 5.16
C TYR A 64 6.61 3.62 6.61
N GLY A 65 7.93 3.62 6.81
CA GLY A 65 8.60 3.52 8.11
C GLY A 65 8.72 4.86 8.83
N TYR A 66 7.63 5.62 8.94
CA TYR A 66 7.72 6.94 9.58
C TYR A 66 8.04 6.84 11.07
N HIS A 67 9.15 7.45 11.46
CA HIS A 67 9.53 7.63 12.85
C HIS A 67 9.12 9.01 13.34
N HIS A 68 8.13 9.07 14.23
CA HIS A 68 7.75 10.32 14.86
C HIS A 68 8.62 10.59 16.11
N PRO A 69 9.27 11.76 16.22
CA PRO A 69 10.23 12.04 17.30
C PRO A 69 9.61 12.03 18.71
N HIS A 70 8.29 12.25 18.83
CA HIS A 70 7.56 12.24 20.11
C HIS A 70 6.58 11.08 20.27
N TYR A 71 6.43 10.24 19.24
CA TYR A 71 5.53 9.08 19.29
C TYR A 71 6.31 7.87 18.84
N HIS A 72 6.79 7.09 19.82
CA HIS A 72 7.13 5.70 19.57
C HIS A 72 5.80 4.94 19.48
N TRP A 73 5.16 5.03 18.30
CA TRP A 73 4.24 3.99 17.94
C TRP A 73 5.05 2.70 17.98
N ILE A 74 4.71 1.82 18.93
CA ILE A 74 5.21 0.44 18.95
C ILE A 74 4.49 -0.20 17.76
N GLN A 75 5.00 0.06 16.55
CA GLN A 75 4.61 -0.63 15.34
C GLN A 75 4.94 -2.10 15.58
N ASP A 76 3.91 -2.85 15.96
CA ASP A 76 3.75 -4.29 15.83
C ASP A 76 5.10 -5.03 15.76
N HIS A 77 5.88 -4.96 16.85
CA HIS A 77 7.22 -5.56 16.93
C HIS A 77 7.20 -7.08 16.71
N GLU A 78 6.01 -7.69 16.70
CA GLU A 78 5.78 -9.13 16.57
C GLU A 78 5.38 -9.56 15.15
N SER A 79 5.07 -8.63 14.25
CA SER A 79 4.61 -8.98 12.90
C SER A 79 5.79 -9.24 11.96
N VAL A 80 5.91 -10.47 11.49
CA VAL A 80 6.89 -10.89 10.48
C VAL A 80 6.30 -10.67 9.09
N ALA A 81 7.09 -10.12 8.18
CA ALA A 81 6.68 -9.95 6.79
C ALA A 81 6.52 -11.30 6.11
N LEU A 82 5.42 -11.48 5.37
CA LEU A 82 5.10 -12.72 4.66
C LEU A 82 5.77 -12.83 3.28
N GLY A 83 6.47 -11.79 2.84
CA GLY A 83 7.05 -11.71 1.50
C GLY A 83 7.81 -10.40 1.28
N SER A 84 8.14 -10.14 0.01
CA SER A 84 8.90 -8.96 -0.40
C SER A 84 8.05 -7.69 -0.40
N PHE A 85 8.64 -6.59 0.04
CA PHE A 85 8.06 -5.25 0.01
C PHE A 85 9.20 -4.22 -0.07
N TYR A 86 8.87 -3.01 -0.50
CA TYR A 86 9.78 -1.87 -0.42
C TYR A 86 9.58 -1.14 0.92
N LYS A 87 10.64 -0.62 1.50
CA LYS A 87 10.55 0.28 2.67
C LYS A 87 11.01 1.67 2.28
N VAL A 88 10.25 2.68 2.70
CA VAL A 88 10.62 4.09 2.55
C VAL A 88 10.42 4.83 3.87
N ASP A 89 11.30 5.77 4.17
CA ASP A 89 11.18 6.62 5.36
C ASP A 89 10.61 8.02 5.01
N ASN A 90 10.53 8.35 3.71
CA ASN A 90 9.87 9.54 3.18
C ASN A 90 8.82 9.16 2.12
N LEU A 91 7.62 9.76 2.18
CA LEU A 91 6.56 9.53 1.18
C LEU A 91 6.98 9.95 -0.23
N SER A 92 7.91 10.90 -0.36
CA SER A 92 8.39 11.38 -1.66
C SER A 92 9.19 10.33 -2.42
N ASP A 93 9.81 9.38 -1.71
CA ASP A 93 10.64 8.33 -2.31
C ASP A 93 9.80 7.27 -3.04
N ILE A 94 8.51 7.17 -2.68
CA ILE A 94 7.54 6.26 -3.32
C ILE A 94 7.49 6.51 -4.82
N ARG A 95 7.59 7.78 -5.24
CA ARG A 95 7.48 8.16 -6.65
C ARG A 95 8.51 7.43 -7.51
N GLN A 96 9.75 7.33 -7.05
CA GLN A 96 10.84 6.67 -7.81
C GLN A 96 10.57 5.17 -7.99
N ILE A 97 10.00 4.53 -6.96
CA ILE A 97 9.64 3.11 -7.01
C ILE A 97 8.55 2.89 -8.07
N LEU A 98 7.48 3.70 -8.05
CA LEU A 98 6.37 3.58 -9.01
C LEU A 98 6.81 3.86 -10.45
N GLU A 99 7.70 4.84 -10.66
CA GLU A 99 8.27 5.15 -11.97
C GLU A 99 9.14 4.00 -12.51
N SER A 100 9.95 3.37 -11.64
CA SER A 100 10.81 2.24 -12.02
C SER A 100 10.01 1.00 -12.46
N ASP A 101 8.89 0.72 -11.78
CA ASP A 101 8.00 -0.40 -12.09
C ASP A 101 7.22 -0.20 -13.39
N SER A 102 6.85 1.05 -13.67
CA SER A 102 6.17 1.40 -14.92
C SER A 102 7.09 1.16 -16.13
N ASN A 103 8.37 1.49 -15.98
CA ASN A 103 9.37 1.33 -17.05
C ASN A 103 9.67 -0.16 -17.33
N SER A 104 9.82 -1.00 -16.31
CA SER A 104 10.08 -2.44 -16.49
C SER A 104 8.90 -3.17 -17.18
N ASN A 105 7.66 -2.77 -16.88
CA ASN A 105 6.47 -3.28 -17.55
C ASN A 105 6.38 -2.85 -19.03
N SER A 106 6.89 -1.66 -19.37
CA SER A 106 6.90 -1.16 -20.76
C SER A 106 7.91 -1.87 -21.67
N GLU A 107 9.08 -2.24 -21.13
CA GLU A 107 10.10 -2.99 -21.85
C GLU A 107 9.65 -4.44 -22.12
N SER A 108 9.00 -5.07 -21.14
CA SER A 108 8.48 -6.44 -21.26
C SER A 108 7.38 -6.56 -22.33
N ARG A 109 6.60 -5.49 -22.52
CA ARG A 109 5.48 -5.45 -23.49
C ARG A 109 5.90 -5.05 -24.91
N SER A 110 7.13 -4.57 -25.09
CA SER A 110 7.69 -4.21 -26.41
C SER A 110 8.43 -5.38 -27.10
N MET A 111 8.63 -6.50 -26.42
CA MET A 111 9.30 -7.70 -26.96
C MET A 111 8.34 -8.83 -27.40
N THR A 112 7.03 -8.57 -27.46
CA THR A 112 6.01 -9.52 -27.94
C THR A 112 5.32 -8.97 -29.19
#